data_AF-A0A7J4ZPU2-F1
#
_entry.id   AF-A0A7J4ZPU2-F1
#
_cell.length_a   1.000
_cell.length_b   1.000
_cell.length_c   1.000
_cell.angle_alpha   90.00
_cell.angle_beta   90.00
_cell.angle_gamma   90.00
#
_symmetry.space_group_name_H-M   'P 1'
#
loop_
_entity.id
_entity.type
_entity.pdbx_description
1 polymer ?
#
loop_
_entity_poly.entity_id
_entity_poly.type
_entity_poly.pdbx_seq_one_letter_code
_entity_poly.pdbx_strand_id
1 'polypeptide(L)'
;MRVNNKGFTLIEVLIATAVFVIVLMITGSAFKTILEQSTKVFRSEESNIEGVIGLEMLRHDLQQAGLGLFTETSSITYTGEALNAPASTYNDFNTGTEPPRPIIAGNNVASASLDPDSSGNYKILANTDYLVIKASTVSTSKTAQKWTYLEISPPNVTPHSWASAAENLGNNDNVVLLKRQVSATGQSTTLMANTSGSPTNFSYAFSNTAFAQFSSSSNAIYTAYGIDSSTPRMPFNRADYFVAQPTSSAGSPDASRIPGVCAKDASGNPSPYVGILYKAMVNHSDGKLTYFPLLDCVVDMQVVLGWDMDGDGAIDCYSNADGTVMTGVCTAPTGGTVVTALSLANNASAATVPNIRNNLKLVKIYVLAQNGRRDLNYTSPSPIVVGDSNAAEISLTSSYDLAAKGLLNYRWKLYRLVVRPKNLFSNE
;
A
#
# COMPACT_ATOMS: atom_id res chain seq x y z
N MET A 1 13.71 29.58 78.42
CA MET A 1 13.16 28.86 77.25
C MET A 1 12.14 27.85 77.76
N ARG A 2 10.85 28.22 77.85
CA ARG A 2 9.80 27.29 78.32
C ARG A 2 9.43 26.39 77.14
N VAL A 3 9.90 25.14 77.17
CA VAL A 3 9.48 24.11 76.22
C VAL A 3 8.07 23.68 76.60
N ASN A 4 7.14 23.89 75.68
CA ASN A 4 5.73 23.61 75.86
C ASN A 4 5.50 22.10 75.66
N ASN A 5 5.62 21.30 76.72
CA ASN A 5 5.35 19.85 76.68
C ASN A 5 3.84 19.59 76.70
N LYS A 6 3.17 19.76 75.56
CA LYS A 6 1.80 19.27 75.35
C LYS A 6 1.88 17.82 74.88
N GLY A 7 1.48 16.88 75.73
CA GLY A 7 1.27 15.48 75.33
C GLY A 7 -0.01 15.35 74.51
N PHE A 8 0.04 14.58 73.42
CA PHE A 8 -1.13 14.30 72.59
C PHE A 8 -2.12 13.41 73.35
N THR A 9 -3.40 13.73 73.26
CA THR A 9 -4.44 12.87 73.84
C THR A 9 -4.72 11.69 72.91
N LEU A 10 -5.07 10.52 73.47
CA LEU A 10 -5.31 9.30 72.70
C LEU A 10 -6.45 9.48 71.67
N ILE A 11 -7.43 10.33 71.98
CA ILE A 11 -8.52 10.72 71.07
C ILE A 11 -8.02 11.54 69.86
N GLU A 12 -7.01 12.39 70.04
CA GLU A 12 -6.43 13.23 68.99
C GLU A 12 -5.65 12.39 67.97
N VAL A 13 -4.91 11.39 68.45
CA VAL A 13 -4.20 10.41 67.61
C VAL A 13 -5.20 9.54 66.85
N LEU A 14 -6.32 9.15 67.48
CA LEU A 14 -7.39 8.38 66.82
C LEU A 14 -8.09 9.18 65.72
N ILE A 15 -8.40 10.46 65.97
CA ILE A 15 -9.01 11.34 64.97
C ILE A 15 -8.03 11.58 63.81
N ALA A 16 -6.76 11.87 64.10
CA ALA A 16 -5.75 12.11 63.07
C ALA A 16 -5.55 10.89 62.16
N THR A 17 -5.46 9.68 62.73
CA THR A 17 -5.34 8.44 61.95
C THR A 17 -6.59 8.17 61.12
N ALA A 18 -7.79 8.37 61.66
CA ALA A 18 -9.04 8.18 60.91
C ALA A 18 -9.15 9.14 59.71
N VAL A 19 -8.84 10.43 59.90
CA VAL A 19 -8.84 11.42 58.81
C VAL A 19 -7.78 11.07 57.77
N PHE A 20 -6.58 10.65 58.19
CA PHE A 20 -5.51 10.26 57.28
C PHE A 20 -5.89 9.06 56.41
N VAL A 21 -6.54 8.04 56.99
CA VAL A 21 -7.04 6.87 56.23
C VAL A 21 -8.08 7.29 55.19
N ILE A 22 -9.02 8.17 55.53
CA ILE A 22 -10.03 8.66 54.59
C ILE A 22 -9.37 9.42 53.44
N VAL A 23 -8.41 10.31 53.74
CA VAL A 23 -7.65 11.04 52.72
C VAL A 23 -6.93 10.05 51.81
N LEU A 24 -6.21 9.07 52.36
CA LEU A 24 -5.52 8.04 51.56
C LEU A 24 -6.46 7.23 50.67
N MET A 25 -7.67 6.91 51.14
CA MET A 25 -8.66 6.21 50.29
C MET A 25 -9.10 7.09 49.10
N ILE A 26 -9.37 8.37 49.33
CA ILE A 26 -9.74 9.32 48.28
C ILE A 26 -8.60 9.47 47.28
N THR A 27 -7.37 9.75 47.74
CA THR A 27 -6.20 9.92 46.86
C THR A 27 -5.86 8.62 46.13
N GLY A 28 -6.01 7.46 46.79
CA GLY A 28 -5.79 6.15 46.18
C GLY A 28 -6.75 5.87 45.04
N SER A 29 -8.04 6.21 45.21
CA SER A 29 -9.05 6.07 44.15
C SER A 29 -8.75 6.99 42.96
N ALA A 30 -8.39 8.25 43.21
CA ALA A 30 -8.03 9.21 42.17
C ALA A 30 -6.76 8.77 41.41
N PHE A 31 -5.74 8.30 42.13
CA PHE A 31 -4.51 7.78 41.54
C PHE A 31 -4.76 6.56 40.66
N LYS A 32 -5.63 5.63 41.09
CA LYS A 32 -6.05 4.48 40.28
C LYS A 32 -6.69 4.93 38.98
N THR A 33 -7.63 5.87 39.02
CA THR A 33 -8.27 6.41 37.81
C THR A 33 -7.24 7.06 36.89
N ILE A 34 -6.32 7.86 37.42
CA ILE A 34 -5.26 8.50 36.63
C ILE A 34 -4.36 7.45 35.96
N LEU A 35 -3.94 6.40 36.67
CA LEU A 35 -3.13 5.32 36.09
C LEU A 35 -3.86 4.57 34.98
N GLU A 36 -5.13 4.24 35.18
CA GLU A 36 -5.95 3.55 34.18
C GLU A 36 -6.14 4.42 32.92
N GLN A 37 -6.42 5.72 33.10
CA GLN A 37 -6.56 6.66 31.98
C GLN A 37 -5.23 6.88 31.25
N SER A 38 -4.14 7.08 32.00
CA SER A 38 -2.79 7.27 31.44
C SER A 38 -2.37 6.07 30.60
N THR A 39 -2.59 4.85 31.11
CA THR A 39 -2.29 3.62 30.36
C THR A 39 -3.11 3.51 29.08
N LYS A 40 -4.40 3.90 29.11
CA LYS A 40 -5.25 3.93 27.91
C LYS A 40 -4.73 4.93 26.86
N VAL A 41 -4.30 6.11 27.28
CA VAL A 41 -3.75 7.15 26.39
C VAL A 41 -2.45 6.68 25.75
N PHE A 42 -1.48 6.21 26.55
CA PHE A 42 -0.20 5.71 26.02
C PHE A 42 -0.39 4.60 24.98
N ARG A 43 -1.29 3.66 25.23
CA ARG A 43 -1.57 2.56 24.29
C ARG A 43 -2.27 3.04 23.02
N SER A 44 -3.12 4.06 23.10
CA SER A 44 -3.74 4.65 21.91
C SER A 44 -2.70 5.39 21.06
N GLU A 45 -1.75 6.08 21.70
CA GLU A 45 -0.66 6.76 20.98
C GLU A 45 0.33 5.79 20.34
N GLU A 46 0.65 4.67 20.98
CA GLU A 46 1.44 3.59 20.38
C GLU A 46 0.79 3.08 19.08
N SER A 47 -0.50 2.74 19.13
CA SER A 47 -1.25 2.31 17.94
C SER A 47 -1.38 3.42 16.88
N ASN A 48 -1.42 4.70 17.28
CA ASN A 48 -1.40 5.81 16.33
C ASN A 48 -0.05 5.88 15.59
N ILE A 49 1.07 5.76 16.29
CA ILE A 49 2.41 5.84 15.69
C ILE A 49 2.64 4.67 14.74
N GLU A 50 2.33 3.44 15.15
CA GLU A 50 2.46 2.24 14.31
C GLU A 50 1.64 2.36 13.04
N GLY A 51 0.37 2.77 13.17
CA GLY A 51 -0.50 2.96 12.02
C GLY A 51 -0.03 4.05 11.06
N VAL A 52 0.56 5.13 11.57
CA VAL A 52 1.16 6.16 10.70
C VAL A 52 2.30 5.57 9.89
N ILE A 53 3.22 4.82 10.48
CA ILE A 53 4.38 4.29 9.75
C ILE A 53 3.96 3.32 8.63
N GLY A 54 3.06 2.37 8.94
CA GLY A 54 2.58 1.41 7.93
C GLY A 54 1.86 2.08 6.75
N LEU A 55 1.05 3.10 7.05
CA LEU A 55 0.32 3.87 6.04
C LEU A 55 1.24 4.82 5.26
N GLU A 56 2.33 5.30 5.85
CA GLU A 56 3.35 6.08 5.14
C GLU A 56 4.11 5.25 4.10
N MET A 57 4.33 3.95 4.34
CA MET A 57 4.88 3.05 3.30
C MET A 57 3.92 2.92 2.12
N LEU A 58 2.61 2.71 2.37
CA LEU A 58 1.59 2.69 1.32
C LEU A 58 1.54 4.03 0.56
N ARG A 59 1.59 5.15 1.28
CA ARG A 59 1.63 6.50 0.69
C ARG A 59 2.84 6.67 -0.23
N HIS A 60 4.02 6.23 0.21
CA HIS A 60 5.25 6.32 -0.57
C HIS A 60 5.15 5.49 -1.85
N ASP A 61 4.70 4.24 -1.77
CA ASP A 61 4.62 3.36 -2.93
C ASP A 61 3.59 3.84 -3.96
N LEU A 62 2.47 4.43 -3.51
CA LEU A 62 1.52 5.11 -4.39
C LEU A 62 2.12 6.32 -5.11
N GLN A 63 2.96 7.10 -4.43
CA GLN A 63 3.66 8.22 -5.09
C GLN A 63 4.63 7.72 -6.16
N GLN A 64 5.25 6.57 -5.93
CA GLN A 64 6.20 5.95 -6.86
C GLN A 64 5.53 5.08 -7.93
N ALA A 65 4.21 4.89 -7.90
CA ALA A 65 3.51 4.08 -8.88
C ALA A 65 3.85 4.54 -10.31
N GLY A 66 4.26 3.61 -11.17
CA GLY A 66 4.70 3.90 -12.53
C GLY A 66 6.19 4.18 -12.72
N LEU A 67 6.95 4.43 -11.65
CA LEU A 67 8.40 4.65 -11.75
C LEU A 67 9.10 3.42 -12.33
N GLY A 68 9.96 3.63 -13.33
CA GLY A 68 10.70 2.54 -13.96
C GLY A 68 9.84 1.58 -14.79
N LEU A 69 8.58 1.93 -15.10
CA LEU A 69 7.77 1.21 -16.08
C LEU A 69 8.02 1.74 -17.49
N PHE A 70 7.97 0.84 -18.46
CA PHE A 70 7.85 1.23 -19.86
C PHE A 70 6.40 1.66 -20.17
N THR A 71 6.23 2.63 -21.06
CA THR A 71 4.94 3.21 -21.43
C THR A 71 4.56 2.97 -22.89
N GLU A 72 5.44 2.38 -23.67
CA GLU A 72 5.16 2.04 -25.07
C GLU A 72 4.97 0.54 -25.25
N THR A 73 4.25 0.15 -26.29
CA THR A 73 4.06 -1.28 -26.59
C THR A 73 5.41 -1.96 -26.82
N SER A 74 5.60 -3.15 -26.25
CA SER A 74 6.84 -3.91 -26.34
C SER A 74 6.55 -5.37 -26.72
N SER A 75 7.34 -5.90 -27.65
CA SER A 75 7.31 -7.33 -28.00
C SER A 75 8.20 -8.19 -27.09
N ILE A 76 8.86 -7.57 -26.10
CA ILE A 76 9.77 -8.26 -25.18
C ILE A 76 8.91 -9.01 -24.15
N THR A 77 9.04 -10.33 -24.13
CA THR A 77 8.32 -11.20 -23.21
C THR A 77 9.07 -11.36 -21.89
N TYR A 78 8.33 -11.68 -20.82
CA TYR A 78 8.90 -12.04 -19.52
C TYR A 78 8.27 -13.36 -19.03
N THR A 79 8.52 -13.78 -17.79
CA THR A 79 8.12 -15.13 -17.31
C THR A 79 6.75 -15.13 -16.63
N GLY A 80 6.36 -14.02 -16.02
CA GLY A 80 5.09 -13.89 -15.30
C GLY A 80 5.07 -12.76 -14.29
N GLU A 81 3.91 -12.48 -13.69
CA GLU A 81 3.82 -11.70 -12.46
C GLU A 81 3.49 -12.65 -11.29
N ALA A 82 2.36 -12.48 -10.61
CA ALA A 82 1.90 -13.36 -9.54
C ALA A 82 1.40 -14.70 -10.11
N LEU A 83 1.70 -15.80 -9.44
CA LEU A 83 1.40 -17.14 -9.94
C LEU A 83 -0.05 -17.56 -9.69
N ASN A 84 -0.58 -17.36 -8.48
CA ASN A 84 -1.87 -17.91 -8.09
C ASN A 84 -2.90 -16.82 -7.76
N ALA A 85 -4.17 -17.23 -7.79
CA ALA A 85 -5.27 -16.37 -7.37
C ALA A 85 -5.23 -16.19 -5.84
N PRO A 86 -5.62 -15.02 -5.32
CA PRO A 86 -6.28 -13.92 -6.04
C PRO A 86 -5.33 -12.96 -6.76
N ALA A 87 -4.03 -12.95 -6.43
CA ALA A 87 -3.07 -12.00 -6.98
C ALA A 87 -2.93 -12.09 -8.51
N SER A 88 -2.96 -13.30 -9.07
CA SER A 88 -2.85 -13.53 -10.51
C SER A 88 -3.99 -12.92 -11.34
N THR A 89 -5.12 -12.58 -10.72
CA THR A 89 -6.24 -11.88 -11.39
C THR A 89 -5.92 -10.44 -11.77
N TYR A 90 -4.87 -9.86 -11.16
CA TYR A 90 -4.39 -8.50 -11.40
C TYR A 90 -3.08 -8.46 -12.20
N ASN A 91 -2.73 -9.55 -12.89
CA ASN A 91 -1.59 -9.58 -13.80
C ASN A 91 -1.89 -8.82 -15.11
N ASP A 92 -0.86 -8.21 -15.71
CA ASP A 92 -0.87 -7.66 -17.08
C ASP A 92 -0.03 -8.52 -18.05
N PHE A 93 0.70 -9.51 -17.53
CA PHE A 93 1.65 -10.36 -18.25
C PHE A 93 1.10 -11.14 -19.46
N ASN A 94 -0.17 -11.54 -19.44
CA ASN A 94 -0.71 -12.58 -20.32
C ASN A 94 -1.47 -12.05 -21.55
N THR A 95 -1.29 -10.78 -21.91
CA THR A 95 -2.32 -10.07 -22.69
C THR A 95 -1.77 -9.11 -23.75
N GLY A 96 -0.68 -9.49 -24.41
CA GLY A 96 -0.19 -8.84 -25.63
C GLY A 96 1.04 -7.96 -25.40
N THR A 97 1.23 -6.96 -26.26
CA THR A 97 2.39 -6.06 -26.24
C THR A 97 2.17 -4.81 -25.40
N GLU A 98 1.04 -4.70 -24.69
CA GLU A 98 0.68 -3.52 -23.90
C GLU A 98 1.64 -3.33 -22.69
N PRO A 99 1.97 -2.08 -22.35
CA PRO A 99 2.73 -1.80 -21.14
C PRO A 99 1.92 -2.11 -19.87
N PRO A 100 2.59 -2.45 -18.75
CA PRO A 100 1.93 -2.74 -17.49
C PRO A 100 1.19 -1.52 -16.94
N ARG A 101 0.04 -1.72 -16.29
CA ARG A 101 -0.68 -0.66 -15.57
C ARG A 101 0.06 -0.34 -14.27
N PRO A 102 0.34 0.94 -13.96
CA PRO A 102 1.03 1.34 -12.75
C PRO A 102 0.23 1.00 -11.48
N ILE A 103 -1.10 1.08 -11.57
CA ILE A 103 -2.04 0.75 -10.50
C ILE A 103 -3.13 -0.16 -11.08
N ILE A 104 -3.53 -1.17 -10.33
CA ILE A 104 -4.71 -2.00 -10.62
C ILE A 104 -5.42 -2.21 -9.30
N ALA A 105 -6.74 -2.12 -9.26
CA ALA A 105 -7.48 -2.37 -8.04
C ALA A 105 -8.70 -3.25 -8.29
N GLY A 106 -9.13 -3.95 -7.24
CA GLY A 106 -10.35 -4.73 -7.20
C GLY A 106 -11.26 -4.19 -6.13
N ASN A 107 -12.54 -4.08 -6.46
CA ASN A 107 -13.58 -3.60 -5.56
C ASN A 107 -14.26 -4.76 -4.83
N ASN A 108 -14.44 -4.64 -3.53
CA ASN A 108 -15.20 -5.60 -2.70
C ASN A 108 -14.82 -7.07 -2.97
N VAL A 109 -13.53 -7.40 -2.85
CA VAL A 109 -13.05 -8.72 -3.24
C VAL A 109 -13.71 -9.82 -2.42
N ALA A 110 -14.02 -10.93 -3.09
CA ALA A 110 -14.56 -12.11 -2.45
C ALA A 110 -13.54 -12.68 -1.45
N SER A 111 -14.02 -13.30 -0.38
CA SER A 111 -13.12 -13.98 0.54
C SER A 111 -12.43 -15.15 -0.17
N ALA A 112 -11.10 -15.11 -0.25
CA ALA A 112 -10.29 -16.25 -0.66
C ALA A 112 -9.96 -17.09 0.58
N SER A 113 -10.41 -18.35 0.62
CA SER A 113 -10.33 -19.19 1.81
C SER A 113 -8.90 -19.47 2.28
N LEU A 114 -7.93 -19.54 1.36
CA LEU A 114 -6.49 -19.66 1.60
C LEU A 114 -5.72 -19.04 0.42
N ASP A 115 -4.74 -18.16 0.67
CA ASP A 115 -3.80 -17.69 -0.35
C ASP A 115 -2.64 -18.69 -0.52
N PRO A 116 -2.58 -19.43 -1.64
CA PRO A 116 -1.52 -20.40 -1.92
C PRO A 116 -0.16 -19.75 -2.22
N ASP A 117 -0.11 -18.44 -2.43
CA ASP A 117 1.13 -17.71 -2.73
C ASP A 117 1.91 -17.30 -1.49
N SER A 118 1.38 -17.49 -0.29
CA SER A 118 2.05 -17.11 0.94
C SER A 118 2.80 -18.29 1.59
N SER A 119 3.85 -18.02 2.37
CA SER A 119 4.53 -19.06 3.18
C SER A 119 3.67 -19.60 4.35
N GLY A 120 2.40 -19.19 4.44
CA GLY A 120 1.47 -19.58 5.49
C GLY A 120 0.05 -19.69 4.97
N ASN A 121 -0.90 -19.84 5.88
CA ASN A 121 -2.32 -19.83 5.52
C ASN A 121 -2.88 -18.44 5.85
N TYR A 122 -3.42 -17.77 4.84
CA TYR A 122 -4.05 -16.44 4.94
C TYR A 122 -5.37 -16.45 4.19
N LYS A 123 -6.38 -15.79 4.77
CA LYS A 123 -7.70 -15.63 4.18
C LYS A 123 -7.95 -14.16 3.91
N ILE A 124 -8.21 -13.78 2.65
CA ILE A 124 -8.56 -12.40 2.33
C ILE A 124 -9.93 -12.07 2.93
N LEU A 125 -10.02 -10.89 3.54
CA LEU A 125 -11.24 -10.41 4.18
C LEU A 125 -12.24 -9.98 3.09
N ALA A 126 -13.46 -10.52 3.15
CA ALA A 126 -14.50 -10.24 2.17
C ALA A 126 -14.91 -8.76 2.17
N ASN A 127 -15.32 -8.26 1.00
CA ASN A 127 -15.85 -6.90 0.82
C ASN A 127 -14.83 -5.79 1.14
N THR A 128 -13.55 -6.13 1.23
CA THR A 128 -12.46 -5.14 1.25
C THR A 128 -11.91 -4.99 -0.15
N ASP A 129 -11.27 -3.87 -0.44
CA ASP A 129 -10.63 -3.66 -1.73
C ASP A 129 -9.24 -4.33 -1.79
N TYR A 130 -8.75 -4.50 -3.00
CA TYR A 130 -7.42 -5.01 -3.29
C TYR A 130 -6.70 -3.99 -4.18
N LEU A 131 -5.47 -3.63 -3.86
CA LEU A 131 -4.73 -2.61 -4.58
C LEU A 131 -3.35 -3.13 -4.97
N VAL A 132 -3.05 -3.11 -6.27
CA VAL A 132 -1.77 -3.47 -6.85
C VAL A 132 -1.05 -2.22 -7.30
N ILE A 133 0.23 -2.10 -6.93
CA ILE A 133 1.11 -1.02 -7.34
C ILE A 133 2.34 -1.63 -8.03
N LYS A 134 2.64 -1.15 -9.24
CA LYS A 134 3.78 -1.58 -10.05
C LYS A 134 4.76 -0.43 -10.24
N ALA A 135 6.03 -0.68 -9.91
CA ALA A 135 7.15 0.24 -10.11
C ALA A 135 8.48 -0.51 -9.93
N SER A 136 9.62 0.05 -10.30
CA SER A 136 10.91 -0.56 -9.97
C SER A 136 11.20 -0.53 -8.46
N THR A 137 10.74 0.47 -7.72
CA THR A 137 11.13 0.75 -6.33
C THR A 137 10.23 0.13 -5.26
N VAL A 138 9.15 -0.57 -5.61
CA VAL A 138 8.20 -1.11 -4.60
C VAL A 138 8.72 -2.37 -3.89
N SER A 139 9.84 -2.94 -4.35
CA SER A 139 10.53 -4.06 -3.71
C SER A 139 11.46 -3.61 -2.58
N THR A 140 11.68 -4.48 -1.59
CA THR A 140 12.66 -4.26 -0.51
C THR A 140 14.10 -4.58 -0.91
N SER A 141 14.32 -5.03 -2.14
CA SER A 141 15.66 -5.31 -2.67
C SER A 141 16.51 -4.04 -2.70
N LYS A 142 17.78 -4.13 -2.27
CA LYS A 142 18.71 -2.98 -2.33
C LYS A 142 18.94 -2.51 -3.78
N THR A 143 18.86 -3.43 -4.74
CA THR A 143 18.99 -3.16 -6.16
C THR A 143 17.79 -2.36 -6.68
N ALA A 144 16.57 -2.66 -6.22
CA ALA A 144 15.33 -2.00 -6.62
C ALA A 144 15.28 -0.49 -6.33
N GLN A 145 16.06 -0.05 -5.33
CA GLN A 145 16.12 1.35 -4.89
C GLN A 145 17.14 2.20 -5.69
N LYS A 146 17.82 1.60 -6.67
CA LYS A 146 18.92 2.24 -7.41
C LYS A 146 18.58 2.39 -8.88
N TRP A 147 19.08 3.47 -9.46
CA TRP A 147 18.96 3.73 -10.89
C TRP A 147 20.21 4.47 -11.39
N THR A 148 20.45 4.45 -12.69
CA THR A 148 21.48 5.26 -13.35
C THR A 148 21.06 5.56 -14.78
N TYR A 149 21.80 6.40 -15.50
CA TYR A 149 21.63 6.64 -16.93
C TYR A 149 22.89 6.30 -17.70
N LEU A 150 22.78 6.07 -19.00
CA LEU A 150 23.93 5.80 -19.84
C LEU A 150 24.52 7.10 -20.38
N GLU A 151 25.82 7.27 -20.18
CA GLU A 151 26.62 8.31 -20.82
C GLU A 151 27.15 7.75 -22.14
N ILE A 152 26.62 8.26 -23.25
CA ILE A 152 26.99 7.80 -24.59
C ILE A 152 27.80 8.91 -25.27
N SER A 153 29.08 8.63 -25.49
CA SER A 153 30.01 9.44 -26.28
C SER A 153 30.60 8.54 -27.35
N PRO A 154 29.92 8.35 -28.50
CA PRO A 154 30.29 7.34 -29.48
C PRO A 154 31.79 7.41 -29.83
N PRO A 155 32.52 6.28 -29.84
CA PRO A 155 32.02 4.90 -29.75
C PRO A 155 31.95 4.33 -28.32
N ASN A 156 31.95 5.17 -27.29
CA ASN A 156 31.94 4.74 -25.89
C ASN A 156 30.56 4.87 -25.27
N VAL A 157 30.20 3.91 -24.42
CA VAL A 157 29.02 3.95 -23.57
C VAL A 157 29.38 3.44 -22.19
N THR A 158 29.09 4.23 -21.17
CA THR A 158 29.33 3.88 -19.77
C THR A 158 28.12 4.24 -18.92
N PRO A 159 27.72 3.41 -17.95
CA PRO A 159 26.76 3.85 -16.95
C PRO A 159 27.32 5.01 -16.14
N HIS A 160 26.47 5.99 -15.83
CA HIS A 160 26.82 7.07 -14.92
C HIS A 160 27.12 6.52 -13.53
N SER A 161 28.12 7.09 -12.87
CA SER A 161 28.46 6.77 -11.48
C SER A 161 28.13 7.96 -10.59
N TRP A 162 27.29 7.72 -9.59
CA TRP A 162 26.93 8.69 -8.57
C TRP A 162 28.10 8.91 -7.60
N ALA A 163 28.17 10.12 -7.05
CA ALA A 163 29.19 10.50 -6.06
C ALA A 163 29.17 9.60 -4.80
N SER A 164 27.98 9.12 -4.40
CA SER A 164 27.84 8.16 -3.30
C SER A 164 27.86 6.74 -3.83
N ALA A 165 28.80 5.93 -3.33
CA ALA A 165 28.88 4.51 -3.66
C ALA A 165 27.61 3.72 -3.26
N ALA A 166 26.83 4.21 -2.29
CA ALA A 166 25.59 3.58 -1.88
C ALA A 166 24.50 3.63 -2.96
N GLU A 167 24.51 4.68 -3.80
CA GLU A 167 23.55 4.91 -4.89
C GLU A 167 23.92 4.12 -6.16
N ASN A 168 25.17 3.68 -6.28
CA ASN A 168 25.65 2.94 -7.44
C ASN A 168 25.13 1.50 -7.44
N LEU A 169 24.69 1.05 -8.62
CA LEU A 169 24.37 -0.36 -8.88
C LEU A 169 25.62 -1.22 -8.74
N GLY A 170 25.47 -2.38 -8.11
CA GLY A 170 26.53 -3.37 -7.94
C GLY A 170 26.74 -4.21 -9.20
N ASN A 171 27.93 -4.76 -9.36
CA ASN A 171 28.19 -5.67 -10.49
C ASN A 171 27.29 -6.92 -10.40
N ASN A 172 26.66 -7.29 -11.51
CA ASN A 172 25.65 -8.34 -11.65
C ASN A 172 24.27 -8.04 -11.01
N ASP A 173 24.01 -6.82 -10.55
CA ASP A 173 22.64 -6.41 -10.24
C ASP A 173 21.76 -6.54 -11.49
N ASN A 174 20.55 -7.08 -11.35
CA ASN A 174 19.66 -7.18 -12.50
C ASN A 174 18.95 -5.85 -12.71
N VAL A 175 19.14 -5.28 -13.89
CA VAL A 175 18.58 -3.99 -14.27
C VAL A 175 17.76 -4.13 -15.54
N VAL A 176 16.77 -3.26 -15.68
CA VAL A 176 16.05 -3.04 -16.94
C VAL A 176 16.51 -1.73 -17.55
N LEU A 177 16.62 -1.70 -18.87
CA LEU A 177 17.01 -0.51 -19.61
C LEU A 177 15.81 0.07 -20.34
N LEU A 178 15.51 1.33 -20.06
CA LEU A 178 14.46 2.09 -20.72
C LEU A 178 15.09 3.16 -21.61
N LYS A 179 14.64 3.24 -22.85
CA LYS A 179 14.91 4.38 -23.73
C LYS A 179 13.83 5.42 -23.51
N ARG A 180 14.21 6.62 -23.08
CA ARG A 180 13.30 7.76 -22.94
C ARG A 180 13.29 8.56 -24.23
N GLN A 181 12.10 8.86 -24.72
CA GLN A 181 11.86 9.79 -25.81
C GLN A 181 11.06 10.97 -25.27
N VAL A 182 11.55 12.17 -25.52
CA VAL A 182 10.88 13.41 -25.14
C VAL A 182 10.48 14.12 -26.42
N SER A 183 9.21 14.47 -26.53
CA SER A 183 8.62 15.17 -27.66
C SER A 183 7.84 16.39 -27.17
N ALA A 184 7.48 17.30 -28.09
CA ALA A 184 6.64 18.45 -27.76
C ALA A 184 5.25 18.05 -27.23
N THR A 185 4.81 16.82 -27.53
CA THR A 185 3.48 16.28 -27.18
C THR A 185 3.52 15.31 -26.01
N GLY A 186 4.68 15.11 -25.37
CA GLY A 186 4.80 14.25 -24.18
C GLY A 186 6.07 13.41 -24.15
N GLN A 187 6.11 12.51 -23.17
CA GLN A 187 7.25 11.64 -22.89
C GLN A 187 6.84 10.19 -22.99
N SER A 188 7.73 9.36 -23.51
CA SER A 188 7.53 7.92 -23.59
C SER A 188 8.78 7.14 -23.22
N THR A 189 8.57 5.93 -22.70
CA THR A 189 9.64 5.01 -22.32
C THR A 189 9.44 3.66 -23.01
N THR A 190 10.44 3.24 -23.77
CA THR A 190 10.46 1.93 -24.45
C THR A 190 11.40 1.01 -23.70
N LEU A 191 10.96 -0.23 -23.44
CA LEU A 191 11.81 -1.27 -22.87
C LEU A 191 12.82 -1.75 -23.92
N MET A 192 14.09 -1.80 -23.54
CA MET A 192 15.18 -2.21 -24.44
C MET A 192 15.61 -3.65 -24.16
N ALA A 193 15.71 -4.47 -25.21
CA ALA A 193 16.12 -5.86 -25.11
C ALA A 193 17.65 -6.03 -25.02
N ASN A 194 18.07 -6.97 -24.18
CA ASN A 194 19.46 -7.38 -24.06
C ASN A 194 19.87 -8.34 -25.19
N THR A 195 20.29 -7.77 -26.32
CA THR A 195 20.65 -8.55 -27.52
C THR A 195 21.91 -9.41 -27.34
N SER A 196 22.73 -9.13 -26.33
CA SER A 196 23.90 -9.96 -25.98
C SER A 196 23.52 -11.25 -25.23
N GLY A 197 22.34 -11.31 -24.60
CA GLY A 197 21.84 -12.49 -23.88
C GLY A 197 20.69 -13.22 -24.59
N SER A 198 19.84 -12.51 -25.34
CA SER A 198 18.82 -13.00 -26.29
C SER A 198 18.02 -11.79 -26.76
N PRO A 199 17.57 -11.70 -28.03
CA PRO A 199 16.73 -10.60 -28.51
C PRO A 199 15.40 -10.43 -27.75
N THR A 200 15.02 -11.39 -26.90
CA THR A 200 13.81 -11.38 -26.08
C THR A 200 14.07 -11.17 -24.59
N ASN A 201 15.32 -11.02 -24.15
CA ASN A 201 15.63 -10.84 -22.73
C ASN A 201 15.46 -9.38 -22.32
N PHE A 202 14.61 -9.13 -21.31
CA PHE A 202 14.34 -7.78 -20.80
C PHE A 202 15.37 -7.27 -19.78
N SER A 203 16.19 -8.15 -19.19
CA SER A 203 17.12 -7.77 -18.12
C SER A 203 18.60 -7.82 -18.55
N TYR A 204 19.39 -6.98 -17.89
CA TYR A 204 20.84 -6.93 -18.01
C TYR A 204 21.47 -7.24 -16.65
N ALA A 205 22.55 -8.02 -16.67
CA ALA A 205 23.46 -8.07 -15.53
C ALA A 205 24.32 -6.81 -15.56
N PHE A 206 24.18 -5.95 -14.55
CA PHE A 206 24.84 -4.65 -14.53
C PHE A 206 26.36 -4.78 -14.48
N SER A 207 27.04 -4.06 -15.36
CA SER A 207 28.48 -3.84 -15.34
C SER A 207 28.82 -2.61 -16.19
N ASN A 208 30.05 -2.12 -16.10
CA ASN A 208 30.49 -0.97 -16.90
C ASN A 208 30.49 -1.25 -18.42
N THR A 209 30.45 -2.52 -18.84
CA THR A 209 30.48 -2.93 -20.24
C THR A 209 29.17 -3.59 -20.70
N ALA A 210 28.19 -3.76 -19.81
CA ALA A 210 26.92 -4.44 -20.09
C ALA A 210 26.10 -3.80 -21.23
N PHE A 211 26.38 -2.54 -21.56
CA PHE A 211 25.62 -1.74 -22.51
C PHE A 211 26.37 -1.43 -23.81
N ALA A 212 27.50 -2.11 -24.09
CA ALA A 212 28.35 -1.85 -25.24
C ALA A 212 27.59 -1.83 -26.60
N GLN A 213 26.49 -2.58 -26.71
CA GLN A 213 25.61 -2.61 -27.88
C GLN A 213 24.96 -1.25 -28.22
N PHE A 214 24.94 -0.30 -27.28
CA PHE A 214 24.36 1.04 -27.47
C PHE A 214 25.42 2.12 -27.75
N SER A 215 26.68 1.74 -27.92
CA SER A 215 27.82 2.65 -28.15
C SER A 215 27.69 3.57 -29.38
N SER A 216 26.90 3.16 -30.37
CA SER A 216 26.61 3.95 -31.58
C SER A 216 25.31 4.76 -31.51
N SER A 217 24.56 4.66 -30.41
CA SER A 217 23.26 5.31 -30.26
C SER A 217 23.43 6.80 -29.90
N SER A 218 23.58 7.66 -30.91
CA SER A 218 23.66 9.11 -30.70
C SER A 218 22.30 9.69 -30.28
N ASN A 219 22.29 10.68 -29.37
CA ASN A 219 21.11 11.48 -28.98
C ASN A 219 19.94 10.68 -28.38
N ALA A 220 20.20 9.53 -27.76
CA ALA A 220 19.19 8.75 -27.06
C ALA A 220 19.47 8.77 -25.54
N ILE A 221 18.41 9.01 -24.76
CA ILE A 221 18.49 8.97 -23.29
C ILE A 221 18.11 7.56 -22.84
N TYR A 222 19.05 6.86 -22.22
CA TYR A 222 18.80 5.55 -21.65
C TYR A 222 18.92 5.61 -20.13
N THR A 223 17.95 5.02 -19.44
CA THR A 223 17.92 4.93 -17.98
C THR A 223 17.85 3.46 -17.58
N ALA A 224 18.77 3.04 -16.72
CA ALA A 224 18.81 1.72 -16.13
C ALA A 224 18.19 1.78 -14.74
N TYR A 225 17.17 0.97 -14.50
CA TYR A 225 16.53 0.79 -13.19
C TYR A 225 16.90 -0.57 -12.63
N GLY A 226 17.37 -0.61 -11.38
CA GLY A 226 17.55 -1.88 -10.68
C GLY A 226 16.21 -2.52 -10.36
N ILE A 227 16.15 -3.85 -10.50
CA ILE A 227 14.95 -4.64 -10.22
C ILE A 227 15.19 -5.54 -9.01
N ASP A 228 16.19 -6.41 -9.10
CA ASP A 228 16.54 -7.32 -8.02
C ASP A 228 17.96 -7.88 -8.15
N SER A 229 18.48 -8.47 -7.08
CA SER A 229 19.75 -9.22 -7.10
C SER A 229 19.63 -10.62 -7.71
N SER A 230 18.43 -11.20 -7.74
CA SER A 230 18.11 -12.48 -8.35
C SER A 230 17.58 -12.31 -9.78
N THR A 231 17.55 -13.39 -10.56
CA THR A 231 17.03 -13.37 -11.93
C THR A 231 15.59 -12.87 -11.93
N PRO A 232 15.30 -11.72 -12.56
CA PRO A 232 13.97 -11.15 -12.53
C PRO A 232 13.02 -11.97 -13.40
N ARG A 233 11.77 -12.07 -12.96
CA ARG A 233 10.68 -12.74 -13.69
C ARG A 233 9.84 -11.77 -14.53
N MET A 234 9.90 -10.47 -14.22
CA MET A 234 9.21 -9.38 -14.91
C MET A 234 10.08 -8.11 -14.86
N PRO A 235 9.88 -7.15 -15.78
CA PRO A 235 10.75 -5.96 -15.90
C PRO A 235 10.46 -4.86 -14.86
N PHE A 236 9.72 -5.17 -13.81
CA PHE A 236 9.34 -4.23 -12.74
C PHE A 236 9.16 -5.00 -11.43
N ASN A 237 8.96 -4.28 -10.33
CA ASN A 237 8.51 -4.85 -9.07
C ASN A 237 7.01 -4.59 -8.87
N ARG A 238 6.36 -5.46 -8.09
CA ARG A 238 4.93 -5.37 -7.79
C ARG A 238 4.70 -5.56 -6.31
N ALA A 239 3.89 -4.67 -5.74
CA ALA A 239 3.41 -4.74 -4.37
C ALA A 239 1.88 -4.65 -4.33
N ASP A 240 1.29 -5.58 -3.59
CA ASP A 240 -0.14 -5.75 -3.45
C ASP A 240 -0.55 -5.38 -2.02
N TYR A 241 -1.65 -4.66 -1.87
CA TYR A 241 -2.17 -4.17 -0.61
C TYR A 241 -3.60 -4.64 -0.43
N PHE A 242 -3.86 -5.33 0.68
CA PHE A 242 -5.16 -5.91 0.97
C PHE A 242 -5.27 -6.30 2.45
N VAL A 243 -6.50 -6.49 2.90
CA VAL A 243 -6.78 -6.93 4.26
C VAL A 243 -6.91 -8.45 4.26
N ALA A 244 -6.08 -9.12 5.04
CA ALA A 244 -6.14 -10.57 5.20
C ALA A 244 -6.06 -10.98 6.67
N GLN A 245 -6.58 -12.16 6.94
CA GLN A 245 -6.52 -12.79 8.25
C GLN A 245 -5.60 -14.01 8.17
N PRO A 246 -4.55 -14.09 8.99
CA PRO A 246 -3.78 -15.32 9.13
C PRO A 246 -4.68 -16.42 9.70
N THR A 247 -4.72 -17.60 9.07
CA THR A 247 -5.56 -18.74 9.46
C THR A 247 -4.72 -19.96 9.83
N SER A 248 -5.20 -20.77 10.76
CA SER A 248 -4.63 -22.09 11.03
C SER A 248 -4.85 -23.03 9.84
N SER A 249 -4.20 -24.19 9.83
CA SER A 249 -4.41 -25.23 8.80
C SER A 249 -5.85 -25.74 8.72
N ALA A 250 -6.67 -25.50 9.75
CA ALA A 250 -8.10 -25.83 9.78
C ALA A 250 -8.99 -24.70 9.19
N GLY A 251 -8.42 -23.58 8.74
CA GLY A 251 -9.15 -22.45 8.15
C GLY A 251 -9.72 -21.44 9.15
N SER A 252 -9.57 -21.68 10.46
CA SER A 252 -9.97 -20.74 11.52
C SER A 252 -8.91 -19.65 11.75
N PRO A 253 -9.28 -18.44 12.23
CA PRO A 253 -8.34 -17.38 12.58
C PRO A 253 -7.22 -17.87 13.52
N ASP A 254 -5.97 -17.55 13.19
CA ASP A 254 -4.81 -17.97 13.97
C ASP A 254 -4.49 -16.98 15.10
N ALA A 255 -4.92 -17.32 16.32
CA ALA A 255 -4.72 -16.47 17.50
C ALA A 255 -3.25 -16.24 17.89
N SER A 256 -2.30 -17.01 17.34
CA SER A 256 -0.87 -16.78 17.57
C SER A 256 -0.29 -15.67 16.68
N ARG A 257 -0.90 -15.43 15.51
CA ARG A 257 -0.47 -14.44 14.52
C ARG A 257 -1.36 -13.19 14.48
N ILE A 258 -2.53 -13.23 15.11
CA ILE A 258 -3.40 -12.08 15.28
C ILE A 258 -3.14 -11.51 16.68
N PRO A 259 -2.77 -10.21 16.81
CA PRO A 259 -2.58 -9.59 18.11
C PRO A 259 -3.81 -9.76 19.01
N GLY A 260 -3.60 -10.20 20.26
CA GLY A 260 -4.69 -10.45 21.20
C GLY A 260 -5.50 -9.22 21.62
N VAL A 261 -5.06 -8.02 21.22
CA VAL A 261 -5.79 -6.76 21.34
C VAL A 261 -6.90 -6.63 20.31
N CYS A 262 -6.77 -7.25 19.14
CA CYS A 262 -7.77 -7.19 18.08
C CYS A 262 -9.10 -7.80 18.53
N ALA A 263 -10.17 -7.34 17.91
CA ALA A 263 -11.50 -7.69 18.33
C ALA A 263 -11.74 -9.20 18.27
N LYS A 264 -12.39 -9.66 19.34
CA LYS A 264 -12.72 -11.06 19.57
C LYS A 264 -14.20 -11.32 19.31
N ASP A 265 -14.50 -12.53 18.87
CA ASP A 265 -15.87 -13.05 18.78
C ASP A 265 -16.47 -13.30 20.18
N ALA A 266 -17.73 -13.74 20.22
CA ALA A 266 -18.43 -14.07 21.46
C ALA A 266 -17.76 -15.19 22.27
N SER A 267 -16.97 -16.05 21.61
CA SER A 267 -16.24 -17.16 22.21
C SER A 267 -14.84 -16.76 22.72
N GLY A 268 -14.42 -15.52 22.52
CA GLY A 268 -13.11 -15.02 22.92
C GLY A 268 -11.97 -15.34 21.94
N ASN A 269 -12.29 -15.89 20.76
CA ASN A 269 -11.34 -16.12 19.66
C ASN A 269 -11.22 -14.88 18.77
N PRO A 270 -10.18 -14.75 17.93
CA PRO A 270 -10.09 -13.63 16.99
C PRO A 270 -11.34 -13.56 16.10
N SER A 271 -11.91 -12.37 15.94
CA SER A 271 -13.10 -12.17 15.13
C SER A 271 -12.83 -12.53 13.66
N PRO A 272 -13.73 -13.25 12.97
CA PRO A 272 -13.57 -13.54 11.53
C PRO A 272 -13.73 -12.31 10.63
N TYR A 273 -14.11 -11.16 11.22
CA TYR A 273 -14.35 -9.91 10.51
C TYR A 273 -13.19 -8.91 10.62
N VAL A 274 -12.12 -9.27 11.33
CA VAL A 274 -10.99 -8.39 11.63
C VAL A 274 -9.71 -9.06 11.14
N GLY A 275 -9.01 -8.37 10.26
CA GLY A 275 -7.76 -8.79 9.67
C GLY A 275 -6.62 -7.81 9.95
N ILE A 276 -5.58 -7.94 9.14
CA ILE A 276 -4.38 -7.10 9.14
C ILE A 276 -4.23 -6.59 7.70
N LEU A 277 -3.93 -5.31 7.54
CA LEU A 277 -3.55 -4.75 6.24
C LEU A 277 -2.12 -5.18 5.94
N TYR A 278 -1.93 -5.87 4.82
CA TYR A 278 -0.62 -6.33 4.36
C TYR A 278 -0.14 -5.53 3.16
N LYS A 279 1.17 -5.33 3.07
CA LYS A 279 1.90 -5.21 1.81
C LYS A 279 2.42 -6.59 1.44
N ALA A 280 2.12 -7.09 0.25
CA ALA A 280 2.63 -8.35 -0.26
C ALA A 280 3.43 -8.11 -1.53
N MET A 281 4.69 -8.55 -1.58
CA MET A 281 5.54 -8.37 -2.76
C MET A 281 5.62 -9.65 -3.57
N VAL A 282 5.57 -9.54 -4.89
CA VAL A 282 5.76 -10.68 -5.79
C VAL A 282 7.24 -11.04 -5.86
N ASN A 283 7.56 -12.29 -5.53
CA ASN A 283 8.90 -12.83 -5.59
C ASN A 283 9.29 -13.16 -7.04
N HIS A 284 10.46 -12.72 -7.49
CA HIS A 284 10.92 -13.03 -8.84
C HIS A 284 11.22 -14.51 -9.08
N SER A 285 11.66 -15.25 -8.06
CA SER A 285 12.03 -16.67 -8.20
C SER A 285 10.85 -17.57 -8.57
N ASP A 286 9.70 -17.39 -7.93
CA ASP A 286 8.56 -18.31 -8.01
C ASP A 286 7.22 -17.65 -8.31
N GLY A 287 7.13 -16.32 -8.32
CA GLY A 287 5.88 -15.58 -8.52
C GLY A 287 4.94 -15.61 -7.32
N LYS A 288 5.41 -16.09 -6.16
CA LYS A 288 4.67 -16.11 -4.90
C LYS A 288 4.73 -14.76 -4.18
N LEU A 289 3.93 -14.61 -3.13
CA LEU A 289 3.80 -13.38 -2.36
C LEU A 289 4.54 -13.47 -1.02
N THR A 290 5.37 -12.46 -0.74
CA THR A 290 5.96 -12.25 0.59
C THR A 290 5.20 -11.16 1.33
N TYR A 291 4.60 -11.49 2.47
CA TYR A 291 3.69 -10.64 3.23
C TYR A 291 4.40 -9.83 4.33
N PHE A 292 4.05 -8.55 4.43
CA PHE A 292 4.52 -7.62 5.45
C PHE A 292 3.32 -6.94 6.11
N PRO A 293 3.07 -7.16 7.41
CA PRO A 293 1.96 -6.50 8.11
C PRO A 293 2.24 -5.00 8.23
N LEU A 294 1.23 -4.17 7.94
CA LEU A 294 1.32 -2.70 8.01
C LEU A 294 0.46 -2.11 9.11
N LEU A 295 -0.75 -2.65 9.29
CA LEU A 295 -1.70 -2.15 10.28
C LEU A 295 -2.57 -3.30 10.77
N ASP A 296 -2.60 -3.46 12.09
CA ASP A 296 -3.38 -4.50 12.75
C ASP A 296 -4.84 -4.10 12.99
N CYS A 297 -5.67 -5.12 13.19
CA CYS A 297 -7.08 -4.98 13.57
C CYS A 297 -7.91 -4.14 12.59
N VAL A 298 -7.70 -4.35 11.29
CA VAL A 298 -8.40 -3.69 10.20
C VAL A 298 -9.68 -4.47 9.86
N VAL A 299 -10.79 -3.77 9.70
CA VAL A 299 -12.08 -4.38 9.33
C VAL A 299 -12.47 -4.10 7.90
N ASP A 300 -11.96 -3.02 7.30
CA ASP A 300 -12.28 -2.64 5.94
C ASP A 300 -11.20 -1.72 5.34
N MET A 301 -11.01 -1.84 4.03
CA MET A 301 -10.19 -0.97 3.19
C MET A 301 -10.96 -0.66 1.92
N GLN A 302 -11.10 0.61 1.57
CA GLN A 302 -11.79 1.08 0.37
C GLN A 302 -10.89 2.02 -0.44
N VAL A 303 -10.89 1.89 -1.75
CA VAL A 303 -10.07 2.65 -2.70
C VAL A 303 -10.98 3.43 -3.65
N VAL A 304 -10.74 4.73 -3.73
CA VAL A 304 -11.43 5.65 -4.63
C VAL A 304 -10.42 6.32 -5.55
N LEU A 305 -10.71 6.34 -6.84
CA LEU A 305 -9.84 6.86 -7.89
C LEU A 305 -10.43 8.16 -8.45
N GLY A 306 -9.59 9.19 -8.62
CA GLY A 306 -9.97 10.49 -9.18
C GLY A 306 -9.36 10.70 -10.55
N TRP A 307 -10.20 11.09 -11.50
CA TRP A 307 -9.92 11.06 -12.94
C TRP A 307 -10.08 12.42 -13.59
N ASP A 308 -9.15 12.73 -14.48
CA ASP A 308 -9.19 13.81 -15.47
C ASP A 308 -9.51 13.16 -16.82
N MET A 309 -10.74 13.30 -17.30
CA MET A 309 -11.25 12.60 -18.47
C MET A 309 -11.19 13.47 -19.73
N ASP A 310 -11.10 14.79 -19.60
CA ASP A 310 -11.00 15.71 -20.74
C ASP A 310 -9.59 16.27 -21.00
N GLY A 311 -8.65 16.04 -20.08
CA GLY A 311 -7.25 16.42 -20.19
C GLY A 311 -6.98 17.88 -19.83
N ASP A 312 -7.90 18.57 -19.15
CA ASP A 312 -7.74 19.98 -18.77
C ASP A 312 -6.86 20.21 -17.53
N GLY A 313 -6.46 19.13 -16.85
CA GLY A 313 -5.62 19.17 -15.66
C GLY A 313 -6.40 19.02 -14.34
N ALA A 314 -7.72 19.16 -14.35
CA ALA A 314 -8.60 19.06 -13.20
C ALA A 314 -9.20 17.65 -13.05
N ILE A 315 -9.81 17.38 -11.90
CA ILE A 315 -10.53 16.12 -11.67
C ILE A 315 -11.98 16.33 -12.06
N ASP A 316 -12.45 15.59 -13.05
CA ASP A 316 -13.84 15.61 -13.54
C ASP A 316 -14.75 14.70 -12.72
N CYS A 317 -14.18 13.60 -12.23
CA CYS A 317 -14.97 12.49 -11.73
C CYS A 317 -14.20 11.56 -10.79
N TYR A 318 -14.94 10.80 -9.98
CA TYR A 318 -14.43 9.80 -9.06
C TYR A 318 -15.08 8.44 -9.31
N SER A 319 -14.32 7.37 -9.10
CA SER A 319 -14.81 6.00 -9.18
C SER A 319 -14.40 5.16 -7.96
N ASN A 320 -15.10 4.05 -7.74
CA ASN A 320 -14.62 2.98 -6.88
C ASN A 320 -13.41 2.27 -7.53
N ALA A 321 -12.84 1.30 -6.80
CA ALA A 321 -11.58 0.63 -7.14
C ALA A 321 -11.56 -0.02 -8.54
N ASP A 322 -12.68 -0.58 -9.01
CA ASP A 322 -12.77 -1.27 -10.31
C ASP A 322 -13.48 -0.43 -11.40
N GLY A 323 -13.88 0.80 -11.08
CA GLY A 323 -14.57 1.70 -11.99
C GLY A 323 -16.03 1.35 -12.26
N THR A 324 -16.62 0.34 -11.62
CA THR A 324 -18.02 -0.05 -11.86
C THR A 324 -19.03 0.98 -11.37
N VAL A 325 -18.67 1.78 -10.37
CA VAL A 325 -19.46 2.89 -9.85
C VAL A 325 -18.68 4.18 -10.00
N MET A 326 -19.36 5.21 -10.50
CA MET A 326 -18.77 6.46 -10.94
C MET A 326 -19.63 7.64 -10.50
N THR A 327 -19.01 8.78 -10.21
CA THR A 327 -19.67 10.04 -9.87
C THR A 327 -18.96 11.20 -10.56
N GLY A 328 -19.71 12.16 -11.10
CA GLY A 328 -19.17 13.23 -11.94
C GLY A 328 -19.21 12.91 -13.44
N VAL A 329 -18.39 13.60 -14.24
CA VAL A 329 -18.34 13.45 -15.70
C VAL A 329 -17.26 12.44 -16.10
N CYS A 330 -17.59 11.15 -16.03
CA CYS A 330 -16.63 10.06 -16.24
C CYS A 330 -16.52 9.57 -17.70
N THR A 331 -16.76 10.42 -18.68
CA THR A 331 -16.67 10.07 -20.12
C THR A 331 -15.79 11.08 -20.81
N ALA A 332 -14.76 10.60 -21.52
CA ALA A 332 -13.86 11.48 -22.24
C ALA A 332 -14.51 12.03 -23.52
N PRO A 333 -14.11 13.24 -23.98
CA PRO A 333 -14.53 13.79 -25.26
C PRO A 333 -14.19 12.88 -26.46
N THR A 334 -13.09 12.10 -26.35
CA THR A 334 -12.65 11.13 -27.36
C THR A 334 -13.43 9.81 -27.32
N GLY A 335 -14.37 9.67 -26.39
CA GLY A 335 -15.07 8.42 -26.08
C GLY A 335 -14.31 7.55 -25.07
N GLY A 336 -15.03 6.63 -24.42
CA GLY A 336 -14.50 5.79 -23.35
C GLY A 336 -14.82 6.32 -21.96
N THR A 337 -14.83 5.41 -20.98
CA THR A 337 -15.16 5.71 -19.57
C THR A 337 -14.00 5.35 -18.66
N VAL A 338 -14.14 5.57 -17.36
CA VAL A 338 -13.16 5.11 -16.36
C VAL A 338 -12.91 3.59 -16.44
N VAL A 339 -13.91 2.77 -16.79
CA VAL A 339 -13.71 1.32 -17.01
C VAL A 339 -12.75 1.07 -18.18
N THR A 340 -12.87 1.87 -19.26
CA THR A 340 -11.91 1.82 -20.37
C THR A 340 -10.51 2.23 -19.91
N ALA A 341 -10.42 3.29 -19.10
CA ALA A 341 -9.15 3.78 -18.57
C ALA A 341 -8.45 2.78 -17.63
N LEU A 342 -9.22 1.99 -16.89
CA LEU A 342 -8.74 0.90 -16.04
C LEU A 342 -8.46 -0.39 -16.81
N SER A 343 -8.92 -0.51 -18.06
CA SER A 343 -8.66 -1.70 -18.86
C SER A 343 -7.18 -1.79 -19.22
N LEU A 344 -6.71 -3.01 -19.48
CA LEU A 344 -5.34 -3.20 -19.96
C LEU A 344 -5.14 -2.68 -21.39
N ALA A 345 -6.19 -2.63 -22.19
CA ALA A 345 -6.10 -2.16 -23.56
C ALA A 345 -5.78 -0.66 -23.58
N ASN A 346 -4.96 -0.24 -24.55
CA ASN A 346 -4.58 1.16 -24.78
C ASN A 346 -3.84 1.79 -23.59
N ASN A 347 -3.08 1.01 -22.82
CA ASN A 347 -2.33 1.53 -21.67
C ASN A 347 -0.99 2.19 -22.08
N ALA A 348 -0.73 2.32 -23.38
CA ALA A 348 0.41 3.05 -23.92
C ALA A 348 0.27 4.58 -23.76
N SER A 349 1.39 5.29 -23.57
CA SER A 349 1.40 6.76 -23.42
C SER A 349 0.78 7.47 -24.62
N ALA A 350 0.97 6.94 -25.83
CA ALA A 350 0.44 7.51 -27.07
C ALA A 350 -1.06 7.26 -27.31
N ALA A 351 -1.75 6.53 -26.43
CA ALA A 351 -3.16 6.24 -26.63
C ALA A 351 -4.04 7.50 -26.56
N THR A 352 -4.97 7.60 -27.51
CA THR A 352 -5.93 8.71 -27.64
C THR A 352 -7.26 8.45 -26.91
N VAL A 353 -7.49 7.20 -26.53
CA VAL A 353 -8.59 6.76 -25.68
C VAL A 353 -8.12 6.80 -24.22
N PRO A 354 -9.00 7.09 -23.24
CA PRO A 354 -8.62 7.16 -21.84
C PRO A 354 -7.86 5.93 -21.36
N ASN A 355 -6.81 6.18 -20.58
CA ASN A 355 -5.99 5.17 -19.92
C ASN A 355 -5.54 5.66 -18.54
N ILE A 356 -5.14 4.73 -17.67
CA ILE A 356 -4.77 5.07 -16.30
C ILE A 356 -3.57 6.03 -16.20
N ARG A 357 -2.64 6.01 -17.16
CA ARG A 357 -1.44 6.87 -17.12
C ARG A 357 -1.75 8.32 -17.45
N ASN A 358 -2.67 8.54 -18.39
CA ASN A 358 -3.02 9.86 -18.91
C ASN A 358 -4.17 10.50 -18.13
N ASN A 359 -5.01 9.71 -17.44
CA ASN A 359 -6.24 10.19 -16.83
C ASN A 359 -6.29 10.09 -15.29
N LEU A 360 -5.50 9.23 -14.63
CA LEU A 360 -5.57 9.09 -13.16
C LEU A 360 -4.81 10.21 -12.45
N LYS A 361 -5.50 11.09 -11.71
CA LYS A 361 -4.86 12.19 -10.96
C LYS A 361 -4.66 11.89 -9.48
N LEU A 362 -5.56 11.12 -8.90
CA LEU A 362 -5.65 10.98 -7.45
C LEU A 362 -6.07 9.57 -7.03
N VAL A 363 -5.49 9.09 -5.95
CA VAL A 363 -5.91 7.87 -5.26
C VAL A 363 -6.24 8.23 -3.82
N LYS A 364 -7.46 7.91 -3.39
CA LYS A 364 -7.89 8.01 -2.00
C LYS A 364 -8.05 6.61 -1.42
N ILE A 365 -7.50 6.39 -0.23
CA ILE A 365 -7.62 5.12 0.47
C ILE A 365 -8.19 5.38 1.85
N TYR A 366 -9.21 4.61 2.20
CA TYR A 366 -9.90 4.65 3.48
C TYR A 366 -9.68 3.33 4.17
N VAL A 367 -9.16 3.36 5.40
CA VAL A 367 -8.92 2.15 6.20
C VAL A 367 -9.62 2.30 7.54
N LEU A 368 -10.57 1.41 7.84
CA LEU A 368 -11.22 1.36 9.14
C LEU A 368 -10.51 0.35 10.03
N ALA A 369 -9.92 0.83 11.12
CA ALA A 369 -9.15 0.00 12.04
C ALA A 369 -9.55 0.24 13.49
N GLN A 370 -9.34 -0.78 14.32
CA GLN A 370 -9.58 -0.72 15.75
C GLN A 370 -8.57 0.24 16.42
N ASN A 371 -9.03 1.00 17.41
CA ASN A 371 -8.18 1.86 18.24
C ASN A 371 -8.29 1.45 19.71
N GLY A 372 -7.24 0.83 20.25
CA GLY A 372 -7.18 0.40 21.64
C GLY A 372 -7.88 -0.93 21.92
N ARG A 373 -8.15 -1.23 23.20
CA ARG A 373 -8.72 -2.50 23.67
C ARG A 373 -10.24 -2.45 23.79
N ARG A 374 -10.86 -3.63 23.94
CA ARG A 374 -12.29 -3.76 24.28
C ARG A 374 -12.63 -2.97 25.54
N ASP A 375 -13.70 -2.19 25.46
CA ASP A 375 -14.31 -1.47 26.58
C ASP A 375 -15.80 -1.84 26.66
N LEU A 376 -16.16 -2.61 27.69
CA LEU A 376 -17.52 -3.12 27.87
C LEU A 376 -18.54 -2.01 28.14
N ASN A 377 -18.10 -0.85 28.64
CA ASN A 377 -18.96 0.29 28.93
C ASN A 377 -19.09 1.24 27.72
N TYR A 378 -18.43 0.92 26.62
CA TYR A 378 -18.45 1.70 25.40
C TYR A 378 -19.32 1.03 24.33
N THR A 379 -20.03 1.86 23.57
CA THR A 379 -20.80 1.46 22.38
C THR A 379 -20.39 2.36 21.23
N SER A 380 -19.78 1.77 20.21
CA SER A 380 -19.40 2.46 18.99
C SER A 380 -20.59 2.92 18.16
N PRO A 381 -20.48 4.03 17.42
CA PRO A 381 -21.44 4.34 16.37
C PRO A 381 -21.46 3.22 15.34
N SER A 382 -22.65 2.82 14.89
CA SER A 382 -22.83 1.82 13.84
C SER A 382 -24.06 2.19 13.00
N PRO A 383 -24.01 2.07 11.67
CA PRO A 383 -22.85 1.70 10.87
C PRO A 383 -21.81 2.85 10.76
N ILE A 384 -20.59 2.51 10.33
CA ILE A 384 -19.54 3.49 10.01
C ILE A 384 -19.30 3.49 8.51
N VAL A 385 -19.33 4.67 7.88
CA VAL A 385 -18.94 4.84 6.48
C VAL A 385 -17.41 4.76 6.35
N VAL A 386 -16.91 3.86 5.52
CA VAL A 386 -15.47 3.67 5.25
C VAL A 386 -15.12 4.45 3.99
N GLY A 387 -15.20 5.77 4.09
CA GLY A 387 -15.22 6.62 2.92
C GLY A 387 -15.37 8.09 3.25
N ASP A 388 -15.51 8.92 2.22
CA ASP A 388 -15.95 10.29 2.40
C ASP A 388 -17.48 10.33 2.55
N SER A 389 -17.98 10.96 3.62
CA SER A 389 -19.41 11.07 3.89
C SER A 389 -20.11 12.13 3.04
N ASN A 390 -19.36 12.86 2.20
CA ASN A 390 -19.94 13.73 1.20
C ASN A 390 -20.82 12.93 0.23
N ALA A 391 -22.02 13.45 -0.06
CA ALA A 391 -23.01 12.77 -0.89
C ALA A 391 -22.50 12.39 -2.30
N ALA A 392 -21.45 13.07 -2.78
CA ALA A 392 -20.81 12.80 -4.05
C ALA A 392 -19.92 11.53 -4.05
N GLU A 393 -19.41 11.08 -2.91
CA GLU A 393 -18.47 9.94 -2.85
C GLU A 393 -19.01 8.76 -2.01
N ILE A 394 -20.13 8.95 -1.32
CA ILE A 394 -20.74 7.90 -0.48
C ILE A 394 -21.05 6.62 -1.26
N SER A 395 -21.44 6.73 -2.55
CA SER A 395 -21.72 5.58 -3.41
C SER A 395 -20.48 4.84 -3.91
N LEU A 396 -19.29 5.42 -3.72
CA LEU A 396 -18.01 4.83 -4.12
C LEU A 396 -17.34 4.03 -3.01
N THR A 397 -17.97 4.01 -1.83
CA THR A 397 -17.38 3.50 -0.58
C THR A 397 -18.37 2.58 0.12
N SER A 398 -17.94 1.95 1.21
CA SER A 398 -18.75 0.98 1.96
C SER A 398 -19.33 1.59 3.25
N SER A 399 -20.41 0.97 3.74
CA SER A 399 -20.95 1.22 5.08
C SER A 399 -20.81 -0.05 5.92
N TYR A 400 -20.00 0.01 6.96
CA TYR A 400 -19.63 -1.13 7.78
C TYR A 400 -20.49 -1.20 9.05
N ASP A 401 -21.30 -2.26 9.17
CA ASP A 401 -22.18 -2.49 10.33
C ASP A 401 -21.45 -3.24 11.45
N LEU A 402 -20.95 -2.50 12.44
CA LEU A 402 -20.28 -3.06 13.61
C LEU A 402 -21.25 -3.81 14.55
N ALA A 403 -22.51 -3.39 14.60
CA ALA A 403 -23.52 -4.01 15.47
C ALA A 403 -23.81 -5.45 15.02
N ALA A 404 -24.07 -5.65 13.73
CA ALA A 404 -24.28 -6.97 13.16
C ALA A 404 -23.08 -7.91 13.31
N LYS A 405 -21.89 -7.37 13.57
CA LYS A 405 -20.63 -8.12 13.69
C LYS A 405 -20.14 -8.28 15.14
N GLY A 406 -20.87 -7.76 16.13
CA GLY A 406 -20.51 -7.86 17.55
C GLY A 406 -19.30 -7.00 17.94
N LEU A 407 -19.06 -5.90 17.21
CA LEU A 407 -17.85 -5.07 17.32
C LEU A 407 -18.08 -3.73 18.05
N LEU A 408 -19.24 -3.56 18.70
CA LEU A 408 -19.65 -2.31 19.34
C LEU A 408 -18.79 -1.90 20.54
N ASN A 409 -18.19 -2.86 21.25
CA ASN A 409 -17.38 -2.57 22.44
C ASN A 409 -15.93 -2.20 22.13
N TYR A 410 -15.62 -1.83 20.90
CA TYR A 410 -14.30 -1.39 20.47
C TYR A 410 -14.41 0.01 19.88
N ARG A 411 -13.37 0.82 20.01
CA ARG A 411 -13.28 2.11 19.32
C ARG A 411 -12.69 1.89 17.94
N TRP A 412 -13.16 2.67 16.97
CA TRP A 412 -12.73 2.57 15.58
C TRP A 412 -12.22 3.92 15.10
N LYS A 413 -11.22 3.88 14.22
CA LYS A 413 -10.62 5.05 13.60
C LYS A 413 -10.57 4.84 12.10
N LEU A 414 -11.05 5.83 11.36
CA LEU A 414 -10.95 5.88 9.91
C LEU A 414 -9.67 6.63 9.53
N TYR A 415 -8.73 5.93 8.90
CA TYR A 415 -7.57 6.53 8.27
C TYR A 415 -7.92 6.92 6.85
N ARG A 416 -7.53 8.13 6.45
CA ARG A 416 -7.72 8.64 5.08
C ARG A 416 -6.37 9.03 4.50
N LEU A 417 -5.98 8.36 3.41
CA LEU A 417 -4.82 8.71 2.61
C LEU A 417 -5.31 9.31 1.29
N VAL A 418 -4.70 10.41 0.89
CA VAL A 418 -5.00 11.07 -0.39
C VAL A 418 -3.68 11.34 -1.09
N VAL A 419 -3.45 10.65 -2.21
CA VAL A 419 -2.14 10.57 -2.86
C VAL A 419 -2.26 10.86 -4.34
N ARG A 420 -1.35 11.70 -4.85
CA ARG A 420 -1.14 11.91 -6.29
C ARG A 420 0.07 11.07 -6.73
N PRO A 421 -0.10 10.08 -7.61
CA PRO A 421 1.01 9.34 -8.21
C PRO A 421 1.91 10.28 -9.02
N LYS A 422 3.21 10.30 -8.77
CA LYS A 422 4.12 11.30 -9.36
C LYS A 422 4.72 10.91 -10.71
N ASN A 423 4.56 9.65 -11.11
CA ASN A 423 5.16 9.11 -12.33
C ASN A 423 4.09 8.74 -13.37
N LEU A 424 2.95 9.43 -13.34
CA LEU A 424 1.88 9.35 -14.33
C LEU A 424 1.85 10.64 -15.13
N PHE A 425 1.62 10.54 -16.44
CA PHE A 425 1.60 11.68 -17.35
C PHE A 425 0.54 12.72 -16.96
N SER A 426 -0.58 12.25 -16.44
CA SER A 426 -1.62 13.10 -15.85
C SER A 426 -1.13 14.03 -14.73
N ASN A 427 -0.02 13.71 -14.04
CA ASN A 427 0.46 14.45 -12.87
C ASN A 427 1.83 15.12 -13.09
N GLU A 428 2.36 15.06 -14.31
CA GLU A 428 3.50 15.87 -14.76
C GLU A 428 3.02 17.29 -15.11
#